data_AF-A0A218QIM0-F1
#
_entry.id   AF-A0A218QIM0-F1
#
_cell.length_a   1.000
_cell.length_b   1.000
_cell.length_c   1.000
_cell.angle_alpha   90.00
_cell.angle_beta   90.00
_cell.angle_gamma   90.00
#
_symmetry.space_group_name_H-M   'P 1'
#
loop_
_entity.id
_entity.type
_entity.pdbx_description
1 polymer ?
#
loop_
_entity_poly.entity_id
_entity_poly.type
_entity_poly.pdbx_seq_one_letter_code
_entity_poly.pdbx_strand_id
1 'polypeptide(L)'
;MGIILELKQVSPYLLEKLKEYPDFVELFLDAKYLPDSPFWHEFTINPDDSDDVEWFNEFTNLAAETLERLIKEKPDEFEKLKEDIPLIIAEGKAKYLDIDKTWRPMIFLLTGYDFYDEYVHQMGLIVSKNQQDNLPLINAVFGGKGIEYYAGDMPLLYLTADEVKKIAEALSKFTQSMIRERLKFKGLKEDSYDHLLDYTYNSLVRYYQDAAEKGNAMFLDFG
;
A
#
# COMPACT_ATOMS: atom_id res chain seq x y z
N MET A 1 4.85 -12.58 14.50
CA MET A 1 4.34 -12.00 13.24
C MET A 1 4.76 -10.54 13.22
N GLY A 2 5.12 -10.00 12.05
CA GLY A 2 5.59 -8.62 11.91
C GLY A 2 4.83 -7.96 10.78
N ILE A 3 4.65 -6.64 10.89
CA ILE A 3 3.85 -5.82 9.98
C ILE A 3 4.42 -5.90 8.55
N ILE A 4 3.56 -6.14 7.56
CA ILE A 4 3.84 -6.08 6.12
C ILE A 4 3.28 -4.79 5.51
N LEU A 5 3.60 -4.51 4.25
CA LEU A 5 3.01 -3.39 3.52
C LEU A 5 2.54 -3.83 2.14
N GLU A 6 1.26 -3.62 1.88
CA GLU A 6 0.64 -3.74 0.57
C GLU A 6 0.34 -2.35 -0.01
N LEU A 7 0.72 -2.14 -1.26
CA LEU A 7 0.35 -0.95 -2.02
C LEU A 7 -0.75 -1.31 -3.00
N LYS A 8 -1.91 -0.66 -2.89
CA LYS A 8 -3.08 -0.91 -3.75
C LYS A 8 -3.44 0.34 -4.54
N GLN A 9 -3.46 0.23 -5.87
CA GLN A 9 -3.94 1.30 -6.71
C GLN A 9 -5.45 1.46 -6.57
N VAL A 10 -5.91 2.70 -6.61
CA VAL A 10 -7.33 3.05 -6.54
C VAL A 10 -7.59 4.25 -7.44
N SER A 11 -8.73 4.28 -8.14
CA SER A 11 -9.09 5.43 -8.96
C SER A 11 -9.31 6.67 -8.08
N PRO A 12 -9.02 7.89 -8.58
CA PRO A 12 -9.27 9.10 -7.81
C PRO A 12 -10.74 9.26 -7.39
N TYR A 13 -11.66 8.79 -8.23
CA TYR A 13 -13.09 8.76 -7.91
C TYR A 13 -13.36 7.91 -6.67
N LEU A 14 -12.86 6.68 -6.66
CA LEU A 14 -13.13 5.75 -5.58
C LEU A 14 -12.39 6.14 -4.29
N LEU A 15 -11.18 6.69 -4.39
CA LEU A 15 -10.47 7.27 -3.23
C LEU A 15 -11.35 8.30 -2.51
N GLU A 16 -11.96 9.24 -3.23
CA GLU A 16 -12.79 10.28 -2.61
C GLU A 16 -14.04 9.68 -1.94
N LYS A 17 -14.67 8.66 -2.53
CA LYS A 17 -15.78 7.94 -1.90
C LYS A 17 -15.35 7.22 -0.62
N LEU A 18 -14.24 6.49 -0.66
CA LEU A 18 -13.76 5.73 0.51
C LEU A 18 -13.23 6.63 1.63
N LYS A 19 -12.82 7.87 1.32
CA LYS A 19 -12.55 8.88 2.34
C LYS A 19 -13.82 9.39 3.03
N GLU A 20 -14.90 9.54 2.28
CA GLU A 20 -16.20 9.99 2.80
C GLU A 20 -16.93 8.87 3.59
N TYR A 21 -16.75 7.62 3.16
CA TYR A 21 -17.38 6.43 3.71
C TYR A 21 -16.32 5.37 4.08
N PRO A 22 -15.52 5.61 5.14
CA PRO A 22 -14.37 4.76 5.48
C PRO A 22 -14.72 3.31 5.81
N ASP A 23 -15.95 3.02 6.25
CA ASP A 23 -16.36 1.63 6.53
C ASP A 23 -16.37 0.73 5.28
N PHE A 24 -16.42 1.33 4.06
CA PHE A 24 -16.38 0.59 2.79
C PHE A 24 -14.96 0.24 2.34
N VAL A 25 -13.94 0.76 3.04
CA VAL A 25 -12.53 0.39 2.79
C VAL A 25 -12.31 -1.09 3.01
N GLU A 26 -12.93 -1.67 4.03
CA GLU A 26 -12.83 -3.11 4.32
C GLU A 26 -13.27 -3.94 3.13
N LEU A 27 -14.40 -3.58 2.51
CA LEU A 27 -14.89 -4.26 1.32
C LEU A 27 -13.89 -4.16 0.16
N PHE A 28 -13.25 -3.00 -0.02
CA PHE A 28 -12.20 -2.83 -1.02
C PHE A 28 -10.99 -3.73 -0.73
N LEU A 29 -10.59 -3.84 0.54
CA LEU A 29 -9.43 -4.64 0.94
C LEU A 29 -9.72 -6.14 0.83
N ASP A 30 -10.88 -6.58 1.30
CA ASP A 30 -11.36 -7.96 1.31
C ASP A 30 -11.64 -8.51 -0.09
N ALA A 31 -12.00 -7.64 -1.03
CA ALA A 31 -12.26 -8.04 -2.42
C ALA A 31 -11.07 -8.78 -3.03
N LYS A 32 -9.83 -8.55 -2.56
CA LYS A 32 -8.64 -9.30 -3.02
C LYS A 32 -8.75 -10.81 -2.78
N TYR A 33 -9.57 -11.25 -1.84
CA TYR A 33 -9.73 -12.66 -1.49
C TYR A 33 -10.90 -13.33 -2.22
N LEU A 34 -11.67 -12.62 -3.03
CA LEU A 34 -12.73 -13.24 -3.83
C LEU A 34 -12.15 -14.35 -4.74
N PRO A 35 -12.89 -15.45 -5.00
CA PRO A 35 -12.36 -16.60 -5.72
C PRO A 35 -11.82 -16.31 -7.13
N ASP A 36 -12.32 -15.26 -7.78
CA ASP A 36 -11.90 -14.83 -9.12
C ASP A 36 -10.76 -13.78 -9.10
N SER A 37 -10.21 -13.48 -7.92
CA SER A 37 -9.11 -12.54 -7.75
C SER A 37 -7.77 -13.10 -8.25
N PRO A 38 -6.92 -12.27 -8.90
CA PRO A 38 -5.54 -12.62 -9.23
C PRO A 38 -4.68 -13.02 -8.04
N PHE A 39 -5.06 -12.65 -6.81
CA PHE A 39 -4.40 -13.06 -5.56
C PHE A 39 -4.14 -14.57 -5.56
N TRP A 40 -5.18 -15.37 -5.84
CA TRP A 40 -5.11 -16.83 -5.78
C TRP A 40 -4.21 -17.46 -6.84
N HIS A 41 -3.77 -16.73 -7.87
CA HIS A 41 -2.82 -17.28 -8.86
C HIS A 41 -1.42 -17.51 -8.28
N GLU A 42 -1.08 -16.83 -7.17
CA GLU A 42 0.21 -16.95 -6.51
C GLU A 42 0.18 -17.96 -5.34
N PHE A 43 -1.01 -18.48 -4.99
CA PHE A 43 -1.21 -19.46 -3.93
C PHE A 43 -1.63 -20.82 -4.50
N THR A 44 -1.00 -21.89 -4.00
CA THR A 44 -1.43 -23.26 -4.30
C THR A 44 -2.25 -23.77 -3.13
N ILE A 45 -3.56 -23.86 -3.30
CA ILE A 45 -4.46 -24.47 -2.30
C ILE A 45 -4.41 -25.98 -2.48
N ASN A 46 -3.98 -26.71 -1.45
CA ASN A 46 -4.04 -28.17 -1.44
C ASN A 46 -5.44 -28.62 -0.99
N PRO A 47 -6.28 -29.20 -1.87
CA PRO A 47 -7.64 -29.61 -1.49
C PRO A 47 -7.68 -30.79 -0.50
N ASP A 48 -6.55 -31.51 -0.34
CA ASP A 48 -6.41 -32.59 0.62
C ASP A 48 -5.92 -32.11 2.00
N ASP A 49 -5.57 -30.82 2.12
CA ASP A 49 -5.19 -30.19 3.38
C ASP A 49 -6.38 -29.44 3.95
N SER A 50 -6.85 -29.85 5.14
CA SER A 50 -8.00 -29.21 5.79
C SER A 50 -7.74 -27.76 6.13
N ASP A 51 -6.50 -27.41 6.45
CA ASP A 51 -6.13 -26.07 6.89
C ASP A 51 -6.17 -25.11 5.68
N ASP A 52 -5.67 -25.54 4.52
CA ASP A 52 -5.74 -24.78 3.26
C ASP A 52 -7.19 -24.55 2.82
N VAL A 53 -8.04 -25.57 2.97
CA VAL A 53 -9.46 -25.49 2.59
C VAL A 53 -10.24 -24.59 3.56
N GLU A 54 -9.99 -24.69 4.86
CA GLU A 54 -10.59 -23.81 5.87
C GLU A 54 -10.18 -22.36 5.62
N TRP A 55 -8.88 -22.11 5.42
CA TRP A 55 -8.35 -20.79 5.12
C TRP A 55 -8.94 -20.20 3.84
N PHE A 56 -9.00 -20.96 2.74
CA PHE A 56 -9.63 -20.50 1.50
C PHE A 56 -11.11 -20.13 1.72
N ASN A 57 -11.87 -20.97 2.42
CA ASN A 57 -13.29 -20.71 2.68
C ASN A 57 -13.51 -19.50 3.58
N GLU A 58 -12.68 -19.31 4.61
CA GLU A 58 -12.75 -18.14 5.49
C GLU A 58 -12.52 -16.86 4.68
N PHE A 59 -11.41 -16.79 3.96
CA PHE A 59 -11.00 -15.57 3.26
C PHE A 59 -11.91 -15.22 2.08
N THR A 60 -12.42 -16.21 1.35
CA THR A 60 -13.35 -15.98 0.23
C THR A 60 -14.72 -15.46 0.67
N ASN A 61 -15.09 -15.61 1.95
CA ASN A 61 -16.35 -15.11 2.50
C ASN A 61 -16.26 -13.69 3.07
N LEU A 62 -15.07 -13.17 3.37
CA LEU A 62 -14.88 -11.86 4.01
C LEU A 62 -15.64 -10.73 3.31
N ALA A 63 -15.53 -10.61 1.99
CA ALA A 63 -16.23 -9.55 1.25
C ALA A 63 -17.77 -9.66 1.35
N ALA A 64 -18.31 -10.87 1.42
CA ALA A 64 -19.75 -11.10 1.59
C ALA A 64 -20.19 -10.76 3.02
N GLU A 65 -19.42 -11.17 4.03
CA GLU A 65 -19.66 -10.83 5.43
C GLU A 65 -19.60 -9.31 5.67
N THR A 66 -18.61 -8.64 5.08
CA THR A 66 -18.48 -7.18 5.12
C THR A 66 -19.68 -6.49 4.48
N LEU A 67 -20.17 -6.98 3.32
CA LEU A 67 -21.39 -6.45 2.71
C LEU A 67 -22.62 -6.64 3.59
N GLU A 68 -22.83 -7.83 4.17
CA GLU A 68 -23.94 -8.10 5.07
C GLU A 68 -23.91 -7.19 6.30
N ARG A 69 -22.72 -6.97 6.87
CA ARG A 69 -22.49 -6.05 7.99
C ARG A 69 -22.83 -4.62 7.59
N LEU A 70 -22.34 -4.13 6.44
CA LEU A 70 -22.62 -2.77 5.96
C LEU A 70 -24.12 -2.54 5.72
N ILE A 71 -24.83 -3.50 5.12
CA ILE A 71 -26.29 -3.43 4.91
C ILE A 71 -27.03 -3.30 6.25
N LYS A 72 -26.60 -4.05 7.26
CA LYS A 72 -27.26 -4.12 8.57
C LYS A 72 -26.95 -2.91 9.45
N GLU A 73 -25.68 -2.52 9.51
CA GLU A 73 -25.18 -1.54 10.47
C GLU A 73 -25.20 -0.12 9.91
N LYS A 74 -24.98 0.04 8.60
CA LYS A 74 -24.89 1.33 7.89
C LYS A 74 -25.81 1.42 6.66
N PRO A 75 -27.12 1.14 6.78
CA PRO A 75 -28.04 1.04 5.63
C PRO A 75 -28.12 2.34 4.80
N ASP A 76 -28.08 3.51 5.44
CA ASP A 76 -28.16 4.80 4.75
C ASP A 76 -26.88 5.10 3.94
N GLU A 77 -25.71 4.68 4.43
CA GLU A 77 -24.44 4.82 3.70
C GLU A 77 -24.37 3.78 2.57
N PHE A 78 -24.83 2.55 2.82
CA PHE A 78 -24.94 1.49 1.82
C PHE A 78 -25.78 1.92 0.64
N GLU A 79 -26.97 2.50 0.85
CA GLU A 79 -27.81 2.93 -0.27
C GLU A 79 -27.15 4.03 -1.10
N LYS A 80 -26.30 4.89 -0.50
CA LYS A 80 -25.55 5.93 -1.23
C LYS A 80 -24.42 5.36 -2.09
N LEU A 81 -23.79 4.26 -1.66
CA LEU A 81 -22.66 3.63 -2.35
C LEU A 81 -23.01 2.37 -3.13
N LYS A 82 -24.26 1.92 -3.09
CA LYS A 82 -24.72 0.66 -3.71
C LYS A 82 -24.31 0.51 -5.18
N GLU A 83 -24.41 1.58 -5.96
CA GLU A 83 -24.03 1.59 -7.37
C GLU A 83 -22.50 1.57 -7.57
N ASP A 84 -21.72 1.99 -6.58
CA ASP A 84 -20.26 1.98 -6.57
C ASP A 84 -19.69 0.62 -6.10
N ILE A 85 -20.48 -0.25 -5.48
CA ILE A 85 -20.04 -1.56 -4.96
C ILE A 85 -19.35 -2.43 -6.02
N PRO A 86 -19.88 -2.58 -7.26
CA PRO A 86 -19.19 -3.34 -8.29
C PRO A 86 -17.81 -2.77 -8.63
N LEU A 87 -17.65 -1.43 -8.58
CA LEU A 87 -16.37 -0.77 -8.82
C LEU A 87 -15.42 -0.97 -7.64
N ILE A 88 -15.90 -0.84 -6.40
CA ILE A 88 -15.15 -1.13 -5.16
C ILE A 88 -14.53 -2.53 -5.25
N ILE A 89 -15.35 -3.53 -5.59
CA ILE A 89 -14.91 -4.92 -5.70
C ILE A 89 -13.94 -5.11 -6.87
N ALA A 90 -14.22 -4.51 -8.03
CA ALA A 90 -13.38 -4.67 -9.22
C ALA A 90 -11.97 -4.09 -9.00
N GLU A 91 -11.86 -2.89 -8.42
CA GLU A 91 -10.57 -2.27 -8.11
C GLU A 91 -9.89 -2.95 -6.91
N GLY A 92 -10.65 -3.42 -5.92
CA GLY A 92 -10.10 -4.14 -4.76
C GLY A 92 -9.48 -5.51 -5.11
N LYS A 93 -9.97 -6.15 -6.19
CA LYS A 93 -9.37 -7.35 -6.80
C LYS A 93 -8.13 -7.07 -7.64
N ALA A 94 -7.83 -5.81 -7.97
CA ALA A 94 -6.72 -5.51 -8.85
C ALA A 94 -5.39 -5.97 -8.22
N LYS A 95 -4.40 -6.22 -9.09
CA LYS A 95 -3.06 -6.59 -8.63
C LYS A 95 -2.49 -5.49 -7.72
N TYR A 96 -1.92 -5.92 -6.60
CA TYR A 96 -1.25 -5.07 -5.63
C TYR A 96 0.27 -5.35 -5.62
N LEU A 97 1.02 -4.49 -4.93
CA LEU A 97 2.43 -4.73 -4.64
C LEU A 97 2.59 -5.01 -3.15
N ASP A 98 2.97 -6.23 -2.80
CA ASP A 98 3.43 -6.59 -1.47
C ASP A 98 4.95 -6.38 -1.39
N ILE A 99 5.41 -5.64 -0.39
CA ILE A 99 6.84 -5.50 -0.10
C ILE A 99 7.26 -6.15 1.23
N ASP A 100 6.39 -6.98 1.84
CA ASP A 100 6.57 -7.67 3.12
C ASP A 100 7.18 -6.70 4.17
N LYS A 101 8.05 -7.18 5.06
CA LYS A 101 8.76 -6.41 6.08
C LYS A 101 9.85 -5.50 5.52
N THR A 102 10.05 -5.46 4.20
CA THR A 102 11.08 -4.60 3.60
C THR A 102 10.69 -3.12 3.57
N TRP A 103 9.43 -2.79 3.89
CA TRP A 103 8.99 -1.40 4.02
C TRP A 103 9.86 -0.59 4.99
N ARG A 104 10.29 -1.16 6.12
CA ARG A 104 11.13 -0.45 7.11
C ARG A 104 12.47 0.01 6.54
N PRO A 105 13.33 -0.87 6.01
CA PRO A 105 14.57 -0.41 5.40
C PRO A 105 14.32 0.45 4.16
N MET A 106 13.20 0.27 3.44
CA MET A 106 12.83 1.15 2.33
C MET A 106 12.54 2.59 2.77
N ILE A 107 11.94 2.81 3.94
CA ILE A 107 11.78 4.17 4.51
C ILE A 107 13.16 4.82 4.60
N PHE A 108 14.12 4.16 5.26
CA PHE A 108 15.47 4.70 5.38
C PHE A 108 16.11 4.97 4.01
N LEU A 109 16.05 4.01 3.07
CA LEU A 109 16.66 4.18 1.75
C LEU A 109 16.08 5.37 0.99
N LEU A 110 14.78 5.62 1.11
CA LEU A 110 14.08 6.65 0.34
C LEU A 110 14.05 8.01 1.04
N THR A 111 14.09 8.04 2.38
CA THR A 111 13.99 9.28 3.14
C THR A 111 15.30 9.71 3.79
N GLY A 112 16.21 8.78 4.08
CA GLY A 112 17.43 8.99 4.87
C GLY A 112 17.19 8.97 6.39
N TYR A 113 15.99 8.64 6.83
CA TYR A 113 15.58 8.59 8.23
C TYR A 113 15.09 7.20 8.62
N ASP A 114 15.47 6.76 9.82
CA ASP A 114 14.90 5.55 10.38
C ASP A 114 13.47 5.80 10.85
N PHE A 115 12.62 4.77 10.73
CA PHE A 115 11.20 4.85 11.08
C PHE A 115 10.96 5.36 12.51
N TYR A 116 11.85 5.04 13.44
CA TYR A 116 11.73 5.38 14.86
C TYR A 116 12.31 6.75 15.23
N ASP A 117 13.09 7.39 14.35
CA ASP A 117 13.86 8.58 14.69
C ASP A 117 13.04 9.89 14.57
N GLU A 118 12.21 10.03 13.54
CA GLU A 118 11.53 11.30 13.21
C GLU A 118 10.10 11.14 12.66
N TYR A 119 9.38 10.11 13.16
CA TYR A 119 8.04 9.71 12.72
C TYR A 119 7.05 10.86 12.45
N VAL A 120 6.98 11.86 13.33
CA VAL A 120 5.94 12.90 13.30
C VAL A 120 6.24 14.03 12.31
N HIS A 121 7.49 14.30 11.98
CA HIS A 121 7.86 15.47 11.17
C HIS A 121 7.74 15.25 9.66
N GLN A 122 7.57 13.99 9.22
CA GLN A 122 7.73 13.61 7.80
C GLN A 122 6.45 13.12 7.14
N MET A 123 5.39 12.82 7.90
CA MET A 123 4.12 12.31 7.34
C MET A 123 3.50 13.26 6.29
N GLY A 124 3.68 14.57 6.44
CA GLY A 124 3.18 15.56 5.48
C GLY A 124 4.09 15.82 4.26
N LEU A 125 5.29 15.25 4.23
CA LEU A 125 6.25 15.46 3.14
C LEU A 125 6.20 14.30 2.16
N ILE A 126 5.82 14.59 0.92
CA ILE A 126 5.73 13.59 -0.16
C ILE A 126 7.06 13.44 -0.89
N VAL A 127 7.63 14.56 -1.34
CA VAL A 127 8.99 14.64 -1.89
C VAL A 127 9.62 15.92 -1.37
N SER A 128 10.82 15.82 -0.79
CA SER A 128 11.57 16.97 -0.30
C SER A 128 13.09 16.71 -0.35
N LYS A 129 13.87 17.49 0.39
CA LYS A 129 15.32 17.29 0.54
C LYS A 129 15.61 16.90 1.99
N ASN A 130 16.27 15.78 2.19
CA ASN A 130 16.77 15.37 3.51
C ASN A 130 17.84 16.37 3.97
N GLN A 131 17.73 16.84 5.21
CA GLN A 131 18.60 17.89 5.75
C GLN A 131 19.96 17.36 6.24
N GLN A 132 20.07 16.06 6.53
CA GLN A 132 21.28 15.41 7.01
C GLN A 132 22.23 15.07 5.86
N ASP A 133 21.74 14.40 4.82
CA ASP A 133 22.56 13.91 3.70
C ASP A 133 22.44 14.75 2.41
N ASN A 134 21.57 15.75 2.38
CA ASN A 134 21.27 16.59 1.20
C ASN A 134 20.72 15.83 -0.03
N LEU A 135 20.32 14.58 0.10
CA LEU A 135 19.70 13.79 -0.97
C LEU A 135 18.17 13.97 -0.96
N PRO A 136 17.47 13.59 -2.06
CA PRO A 136 16.02 13.57 -2.08
C PRO A 136 15.44 12.71 -0.95
N LEU A 137 14.42 13.23 -0.29
CA LEU A 137 13.52 12.47 0.57
C LEU A 137 12.27 12.14 -0.24
N ILE A 138 11.95 10.86 -0.36
CA ILE A 138 10.81 10.36 -1.14
C ILE A 138 9.96 9.49 -0.22
N ASN A 139 8.79 9.98 0.18
CA ASN A 139 7.95 9.27 1.13
C ASN A 139 6.95 8.33 0.42
N ALA A 140 7.50 7.31 -0.24
CA ALA A 140 6.74 6.33 -1.03
C ALA A 140 6.22 5.14 -0.21
N VAL A 141 6.55 5.06 1.07
CA VAL A 141 6.25 3.90 1.92
C VAL A 141 5.38 4.28 3.10
N PHE A 142 5.57 5.49 3.66
CA PHE A 142 4.88 5.94 4.86
C PHE A 142 4.40 7.39 4.74
N GLY A 143 4.12 7.82 3.50
CA GLY A 143 3.67 9.17 3.19
C GLY A 143 2.16 9.28 3.11
N GLY A 144 1.68 10.51 2.93
CA GLY A 144 0.29 10.78 2.64
C GLY A 144 -0.55 11.04 3.89
N LYS A 145 -1.82 10.66 3.83
CA LYS A 145 -2.82 10.96 4.86
C LYS A 145 -3.51 9.68 5.29
N GLY A 146 -3.93 9.60 6.55
CA GLY A 146 -4.73 8.48 7.04
C GLY A 146 -6.18 8.59 6.59
N ILE A 147 -6.80 7.44 6.32
CA ILE A 147 -8.25 7.26 6.40
C ILE A 147 -8.56 6.74 7.80
N GLU A 148 -9.60 7.28 8.44
CA GLU A 148 -10.09 6.80 9.73
C GLU A 148 -10.82 5.46 9.55
N TYR A 149 -10.05 4.41 9.28
CA TYR A 149 -10.48 3.03 9.15
C TYR A 149 -9.82 2.21 10.27
N TYR A 150 -10.63 1.51 11.05
CA TYR A 150 -10.18 0.71 12.19
C TYR A 150 -9.96 -0.75 11.77
N ALA A 151 -8.75 -1.10 11.33
CA ALA A 151 -8.40 -2.50 11.03
C ALA A 151 -7.03 -2.95 11.59
N GLY A 152 -6.37 -2.14 12.41
CA GLY A 152 -5.10 -2.57 12.98
C GLY A 152 -4.38 -1.49 13.77
N ASP A 153 -3.11 -1.76 14.04
CA ASP A 153 -2.22 -0.88 14.82
C ASP A 153 -1.79 0.37 14.04
N MET A 154 -1.95 0.38 12.71
CA MET A 154 -1.63 1.52 11.85
C MET A 154 -2.83 1.89 10.96
N PRO A 155 -3.06 3.20 10.74
CA PRO A 155 -4.14 3.63 9.85
C PRO A 155 -3.83 3.26 8.41
N LEU A 156 -4.87 3.01 7.61
CA LEU A 156 -4.74 2.95 6.17
C LEU A 156 -4.28 4.33 5.66
N LEU A 157 -3.11 4.39 5.03
CA LEU A 157 -2.65 5.64 4.42
C LEU A 157 -3.06 5.70 2.96
N TYR A 158 -3.22 6.92 2.43
CA TYR A 158 -3.44 7.16 1.03
C TYR A 158 -2.56 8.28 0.48
N LEU A 159 -2.25 8.14 -0.81
CA LEU A 159 -1.64 9.13 -1.66
C LEU A 159 -2.62 9.48 -2.77
N THR A 160 -2.85 10.77 -2.99
CA THR A 160 -3.62 11.25 -4.15
C THR A 160 -2.87 10.97 -5.45
N ALA A 161 -3.57 10.97 -6.59
CA ALA A 161 -2.93 10.77 -7.90
C ALA A 161 -1.79 11.77 -8.19
N ASP A 162 -1.94 13.02 -7.75
CA ASP A 162 -0.89 14.04 -7.87
C ASP A 162 0.35 13.71 -7.01
N GLU A 163 0.15 13.14 -5.82
CA GLU A 163 1.23 12.72 -4.94
C GLU A 163 1.94 11.46 -5.47
N VAL A 164 1.17 10.49 -5.97
CA VAL A 164 1.69 9.31 -6.68
C VAL A 164 2.55 9.74 -7.85
N LYS A 165 2.10 10.70 -8.67
CA LYS A 165 2.88 11.25 -9.78
C LYS A 165 4.18 11.91 -9.33
N LYS A 166 4.13 12.73 -8.28
CA LYS A 166 5.35 13.36 -7.70
C LYS A 166 6.35 12.32 -7.21
N ILE A 167 5.86 11.27 -6.54
CA ILE A 167 6.70 10.16 -6.07
C ILE A 167 7.31 9.41 -7.25
N ALA A 168 6.52 9.04 -8.26
CA ALA A 168 7.00 8.34 -9.45
C ALA A 168 8.09 9.15 -10.18
N GLU A 169 7.89 10.46 -10.36
CA GLU A 169 8.89 11.36 -10.94
C GLU A 169 10.17 11.43 -10.10
N ALA A 170 10.07 11.48 -8.77
CA ALA A 170 11.22 11.52 -7.88
C ALA A 170 12.00 10.19 -7.90
N LEU A 171 11.28 9.06 -7.83
CA LEU A 171 11.85 7.72 -7.94
C LEU A 171 12.60 7.51 -9.27
N SER A 172 12.06 8.03 -10.39
CA SER A 172 12.73 7.95 -11.70
C SER A 172 14.09 8.65 -11.75
N LYS A 173 14.31 9.63 -10.86
CA LYS A 173 15.55 10.42 -10.76
C LYS A 173 16.46 9.94 -9.64
N PHE A 174 15.96 9.07 -8.75
CA PHE A 174 16.71 8.56 -7.61
C PHE A 174 17.54 7.35 -8.04
N THR A 175 18.86 7.56 -8.17
CA THR A 175 19.77 6.56 -8.75
C THR A 175 20.37 5.65 -7.68
N GLN A 176 20.86 4.48 -8.08
CA GLN A 176 21.65 3.60 -7.20
C GLN A 176 22.86 4.32 -6.59
N SER A 177 23.49 5.27 -7.29
CA SER A 177 24.58 6.07 -6.73
C SER A 177 24.14 6.90 -5.53
N MET A 178 22.92 7.42 -5.54
CA MET A 178 22.37 8.21 -4.43
C MET A 178 22.06 7.31 -3.22
N ILE A 179 21.56 6.10 -3.47
CA ILE A 179 21.37 5.08 -2.44
C ILE A 179 22.71 4.74 -1.76
N ARG A 180 23.76 4.50 -2.55
CA ARG A 180 25.12 4.25 -2.04
C ARG A 180 25.65 5.39 -1.19
N GLU A 181 25.45 6.62 -1.66
CA GLU A 181 25.85 7.83 -0.93
C GLU A 181 25.15 7.92 0.43
N ARG A 182 23.84 7.65 0.48
CA ARG A 182 23.03 7.60 1.71
C ARG A 182 23.51 6.53 2.68
N LEU A 183 23.77 5.31 2.20
CA LEU A 183 24.30 4.22 3.01
C LEU A 183 25.67 4.58 3.61
N LYS A 184 26.56 5.13 2.77
CA LYS A 184 27.88 5.59 3.20
C LYS A 184 27.80 6.70 4.24
N PHE A 185 26.86 7.63 4.10
CA PHE A 185 26.63 8.72 5.07
C PHE A 185 26.32 8.19 6.47
N LYS A 186 25.55 7.09 6.57
CA LYS A 186 25.25 6.41 7.86
C LYS A 186 26.30 5.36 8.28
N GLY A 187 27.38 5.18 7.51
CA GLY A 187 28.41 4.18 7.79
C GLY A 187 27.95 2.73 7.58
N LEU A 188 26.92 2.52 6.75
CA LEU A 188 26.36 1.20 6.42
C LEU A 188 27.06 0.59 5.21
N LYS A 189 27.17 -0.74 5.19
CA LYS A 189 27.75 -1.50 4.07
C LYS A 189 26.69 -1.74 2.99
N GLU A 190 27.08 -1.56 1.73
CA GLU A 190 26.19 -1.71 0.57
C GLU A 190 25.66 -3.15 0.41
N ASP A 191 26.53 -4.15 0.52
CA ASP A 191 26.18 -5.57 0.34
C ASP A 191 25.02 -6.05 1.24
N SER A 192 24.78 -5.35 2.35
CA SER A 192 23.64 -5.62 3.24
C SER A 192 22.27 -5.23 2.63
N TYR A 193 22.24 -4.49 1.53
CA TYR A 193 21.05 -3.89 0.93
C TYR A 193 20.81 -4.29 -0.54
N ASP A 194 21.72 -5.02 -1.20
CA ASP A 194 21.58 -5.38 -2.62
C ASP A 194 20.25 -6.09 -2.92
N HIS A 195 19.84 -7.02 -2.06
CA HIS A 195 18.56 -7.71 -2.17
C HIS A 195 17.34 -6.77 -2.09
N LEU A 196 17.42 -5.68 -1.30
CA LEU A 196 16.36 -4.69 -1.21
C LEU A 196 16.25 -3.86 -2.50
N LEU A 197 17.37 -3.62 -3.17
CA LEU A 197 17.39 -2.88 -4.43
C LEU A 197 16.75 -3.68 -5.56
N ASP A 198 17.13 -4.94 -5.68
CA ASP A 198 16.69 -5.79 -6.78
C ASP A 198 15.22 -6.20 -6.64
N TYR A 199 14.81 -6.64 -5.45
CA TYR A 199 13.47 -7.20 -5.23
C TYR A 199 12.43 -6.15 -4.82
N THR A 200 12.80 -5.18 -3.98
CA THR A 200 11.84 -4.22 -3.44
C THR A 200 11.85 -2.90 -4.21
N TYR A 201 12.99 -2.22 -4.31
CA TYR A 201 13.07 -0.87 -4.89
C TYR A 201 12.61 -0.86 -6.35
N ASN A 202 13.11 -1.77 -7.17
CA ASN A 202 12.74 -1.82 -8.59
C ASN A 202 11.26 -2.16 -8.82
N SER A 203 10.65 -2.96 -7.94
CA SER A 203 9.23 -3.29 -7.99
C SER A 203 8.38 -2.09 -7.58
N LEU A 204 8.80 -1.38 -6.52
CA LEU A 204 8.18 -0.15 -6.05
C LEU A 204 8.21 0.95 -7.13
N VAL A 205 9.37 1.19 -7.75
CA VAL A 205 9.52 2.16 -8.86
C VAL A 205 8.53 1.86 -9.98
N ARG A 206 8.49 0.60 -10.45
CA ARG A 206 7.60 0.19 -11.54
C ARG A 206 6.14 0.35 -11.18
N TYR A 207 5.76 0.02 -9.94
CA TYR A 207 4.39 0.10 -9.49
C TYR A 207 3.90 1.54 -9.37
N TYR A 208 4.75 2.46 -8.86
CA TYR A 208 4.44 3.90 -8.84
C TYR A 208 4.37 4.51 -10.24
N GLN A 209 5.22 4.09 -11.17
CA GLN A 209 5.18 4.54 -12.57
C GLN A 209 3.88 4.12 -13.24
N ASP A 210 3.50 2.85 -13.13
CA ASP A 210 2.23 2.33 -13.67
C ASP A 210 1.01 3.07 -13.08
N ALA A 211 0.99 3.27 -11.76
CA ALA A 211 -0.07 4.04 -11.11
C ALA A 211 -0.14 5.49 -11.61
N ALA A 212 1.00 6.16 -11.76
CA ALA A 212 1.08 7.53 -12.26
C ALA A 212 0.63 7.64 -13.73
N GLU A 213 0.98 6.67 -14.58
CA GLU A 213 0.55 6.61 -15.98
C GLU A 213 -0.96 6.43 -16.12
N LYS A 214 -1.56 5.63 -15.22
CA LYS A 214 -3.03 5.45 -15.13
C LYS A 214 -3.76 6.63 -14.50
N GLY A 215 -3.04 7.54 -13.85
CA GLY A 215 -3.63 8.62 -13.06
C GLY A 215 -4.32 8.11 -11.78
N ASN A 216 -3.87 6.97 -11.25
CA ASN A 216 -4.42 6.37 -10.05
C ASN A 216 -3.82 6.98 -8.78
N ALA A 217 -4.64 6.98 -7.74
CA ALA A 217 -4.20 7.14 -6.37
C ALA A 217 -3.66 5.80 -5.81
N MET A 218 -3.17 5.82 -4.57
CA MET A 218 -2.57 4.66 -3.92
C MET A 218 -3.02 4.56 -2.46
N PHE A 219 -3.41 3.38 -2.02
CA PHE A 219 -3.49 3.00 -0.62
C PHE A 219 -2.20 2.31 -0.17
N LEU A 220 -1.76 2.61 1.05
CA LEU A 220 -0.63 1.96 1.73
C LEU A 220 -1.20 1.26 2.97
N ASP A 221 -1.39 -0.06 2.85
CA ASP A 221 -2.07 -0.91 3.82
C ASP A 221 -1.06 -1.73 4.64
N PHE A 222 -1.09 -1.55 5.95
CA PHE A 222 -0.16 -2.17 6.88
C PHE A 222 -0.87 -3.24 7.69
N GLY A 223 -0.67 -4.50 7.28
CA GLY A 223 -1.23 -5.70 7.93
C GLY A 223 -0.23 -6.53 8.71
#